data_AF-A0A938SW21-F1
#
_entry.id   AF-A0A938SW21-F1
#
_cell.length_a   1.000
_cell.length_b   1.000
_cell.length_c   1.000
_cell.angle_alpha   90.00
_cell.angle_beta   90.00
_cell.angle_gamma   90.00
#
_symmetry.space_group_name_H-M   'P 1'
#
loop_
_entity.id
_entity.type
_entity.pdbx_description
1 polymer ?
#
loop_
_entity_poly.entity_id
_entity_poly.type
_entity_poly.pdbx_seq_one_letter_code
_entity_poly.pdbx_strand_id
1 'polypeptide(L)'
;MGLASPPIYAVTVTAYSSHEGQCDSTPHLTASGTRVRQGVIALSRDLLRHFNPAAPFSWGDRVHVEGLGEFIVEDTMNRRHQLRADIWLPDEASAIAWGVRELTLSPVPDNPLGL
;
A
#
# COMPACT_ATOMS: atom_id res chain seq x y z
N MET A 1 5.32 11.97 28.91
CA MET A 1 4.87 12.52 27.62
C MET A 1 4.13 11.39 26.94
N GLY A 2 2.80 11.47 26.83
CA GLY A 2 1.95 10.32 26.47
C GLY A 2 2.17 9.88 25.02
N LEU A 3 2.36 8.58 24.80
CA LEU A 3 2.38 7.99 23.47
C LEU A 3 0.97 8.13 22.88
N ALA A 4 0.76 9.13 22.02
CA ALA A 4 -0.46 9.18 21.23
C ALA A 4 -0.47 7.96 20.31
N SER A 5 -1.55 7.18 20.31
CA SER A 5 -1.70 6.06 19.36
C SER A 5 -1.63 6.59 17.93
N PRO A 6 -0.94 5.88 17.01
CA PRO A 6 -0.87 6.31 15.62
C PRO A 6 -2.27 6.42 15.02
N PRO A 7 -2.51 7.40 14.13
CA PRO A 7 -3.79 7.52 13.44
C PRO A 7 -4.07 6.30 12.57
N ILE A 8 -5.35 5.94 12.45
CA ILE A 8 -5.82 4.78 11.71
C ILE A 8 -6.71 5.26 10.55
N TYR A 9 -6.50 4.71 9.36
CA TYR A 9 -7.20 5.07 8.13
C TYR A 9 -7.96 3.86 7.59
N ALA A 10 -9.29 3.93 7.53
CA ALA A 10 -10.11 2.90 6.89
C ALA A 10 -9.97 3.00 5.36
N VAL A 11 -9.65 1.90 4.71
CA VAL A 11 -9.45 1.82 3.27
C VAL A 11 -10.02 0.54 2.69
N THR A 12 -10.41 0.60 1.42
CA THR A 12 -10.66 -0.61 0.62
C THR A 12 -9.32 -1.20 0.19
N VAL A 13 -9.04 -2.44 0.56
CA VAL A 13 -7.83 -3.19 0.19
C VAL A 13 -8.17 -4.25 -0.85
N THR A 14 -7.57 -4.15 -2.02
CA THR A 14 -7.51 -5.21 -3.03
C THR A 14 -6.15 -5.88 -3.03
N ALA A 15 -6.05 -7.01 -3.72
CA ALA A 15 -4.78 -7.64 -3.99
C ALA A 15 -4.60 -7.85 -5.49
N TYR A 16 -3.38 -7.73 -5.97
CA TYR A 16 -2.99 -8.08 -7.33
C TYR A 16 -1.78 -9.03 -7.30
N SER A 17 -1.71 -9.91 -8.30
CA SER A 17 -0.55 -10.76 -8.54
C SER A 17 0.03 -10.46 -9.92
N SER A 18 1.34 -10.26 -10.00
CA SER A 18 2.03 -10.09 -11.27
C SER A 18 2.29 -11.46 -11.90
N HIS A 19 1.33 -12.01 -12.64
CA HIS A 19 1.55 -13.16 -13.51
C HIS A 19 2.07 -12.68 -14.87
N GLU A 20 3.14 -13.30 -15.39
CA GLU A 20 3.85 -12.91 -16.63
C GLU A 20 2.99 -12.96 -17.92
N GLY A 21 1.72 -13.37 -17.84
CA GLY A 21 0.83 -13.55 -18.99
C GLY A 21 -0.05 -12.37 -19.39
N GLN A 22 -0.06 -11.26 -18.65
CA GLN A 22 -0.99 -10.14 -18.89
C GLN A 22 -0.35 -8.77 -18.57
N CYS A 23 0.66 -8.35 -19.33
CA CYS A 23 1.01 -6.94 -19.40
C CYS A 23 1.53 -6.54 -20.78
N ASP A 24 0.88 -5.52 -21.33
CA ASP A 24 1.49 -4.67 -22.33
C ASP A 24 2.67 -3.90 -21.67
N SER A 25 3.83 -4.07 -22.31
CA SER A 25 5.11 -3.37 -22.24
C SER A 25 5.86 -3.08 -20.91
N THR A 26 5.31 -3.06 -19.68
CA THR A 26 6.12 -2.90 -18.44
C THR A 26 5.53 -3.50 -17.12
N PRO A 27 5.35 -4.83 -16.98
CA PRO A 27 4.71 -5.46 -15.80
C PRO A 27 5.44 -5.38 -14.46
N HIS A 28 6.74 -5.07 -14.45
CA HIS A 28 7.60 -5.33 -13.29
C HIS A 28 8.18 -4.08 -12.64
N LEU A 29 7.63 -2.91 -12.92
CA LEU A 29 8.07 -1.64 -12.35
C LEU A 29 6.93 -1.03 -11.53
N THR A 30 7.14 -0.84 -10.24
CA THR A 30 6.30 0.03 -9.42
C THR A 30 6.39 1.47 -9.94
N ALA A 31 5.48 2.38 -9.56
CA ALA A 31 5.63 3.80 -9.88
C ALA A 31 6.95 4.42 -9.38
N SER A 32 7.62 3.80 -8.40
CA SER A 32 8.96 4.19 -7.94
C SER A 32 10.12 3.61 -8.77
N GLY A 33 9.84 2.78 -9.79
CA GLY A 33 10.85 2.15 -10.65
C GLY A 33 11.51 0.91 -10.06
N THR A 34 11.01 0.39 -8.93
CA THR A 34 11.51 -0.84 -8.30
C THR A 34 10.78 -2.08 -8.84
N ARG A 35 11.41 -3.25 -8.72
CA ARG A 35 10.71 -4.52 -8.97
C ARG A 35 9.63 -4.73 -7.91
N VAL A 36 8.42 -5.08 -8.37
CA VAL A 36 7.34 -5.52 -7.50
C VAL A 36 7.82 -6.68 -6.64
N ARG A 37 7.68 -6.56 -5.32
CA ARG A 37 8.13 -7.55 -4.33
C ARG A 37 7.13 -7.65 -3.20
N GLN A 38 7.15 -8.78 -2.50
CA GLN A 38 6.40 -8.95 -1.25
C GLN A 38 6.74 -7.80 -0.28
N GLY A 39 5.70 -7.20 0.31
CA GLY A 39 5.85 -6.05 1.21
C GLY A 39 5.76 -4.69 0.51
N VAL A 40 5.33 -4.61 -0.75
CA VAL A 40 4.98 -3.34 -1.42
C VAL A 40 3.46 -3.15 -1.44
N ILE A 41 3.02 -1.90 -1.25
CA ILE A 41 1.62 -1.50 -1.35
C ILE A 41 1.47 -0.30 -2.30
N ALA A 42 0.39 -0.32 -3.09
CA ALA A 42 -0.05 0.82 -3.89
C ALA A 42 -1.14 1.59 -3.14
N LEU A 43 -1.06 2.92 -3.10
CA LEU A 43 -2.08 3.77 -2.46
C LEU A 43 -2.80 4.68 -3.47
N SER A 44 -4.08 4.94 -3.23
CA SER A 44 -4.84 5.96 -3.95
C SER A 44 -4.25 7.35 -3.70
N ARG A 45 -4.47 8.27 -4.64
CA ARG A 45 -3.75 9.55 -4.65
C ARG A 45 -4.13 10.50 -3.52
N ASP A 46 -5.35 10.39 -3.02
CA ASP A 46 -5.83 11.08 -1.82
C ASP A 46 -5.08 10.68 -0.55
N LEU A 47 -4.45 9.49 -0.55
CA LEU A 47 -3.63 8.98 0.56
C LEU A 47 -2.13 9.31 0.43
N LEU A 48 -1.69 9.90 -0.70
CA LEU A 48 -0.29 10.19 -0.98
C LEU A 48 0.03 11.69 -1.05
N ARG A 49 0.99 12.14 -0.23
CA ARG A 49 1.47 13.54 -0.16
C ARG A 49 1.99 14.08 -1.48
N HIS A 50 2.49 13.19 -2.32
CA HIS A 50 2.94 13.53 -3.66
C HIS A 50 1.80 14.11 -4.53
N PHE A 51 0.54 13.71 -4.32
CA PHE A 51 -0.61 14.19 -5.08
C PHE A 51 -1.54 15.11 -4.26
N ASN A 52 -1.62 14.90 -2.95
CA ASN A 52 -2.42 15.70 -2.03
C ASN A 52 -1.56 16.06 -0.80
N PRO A 53 -1.08 17.30 -0.66
CA PRO A 53 -0.22 17.70 0.46
C PRO A 53 -0.79 17.44 1.87
N ALA A 54 -2.11 17.34 2.00
CA ALA A 54 -2.80 17.02 3.26
C ALA A 54 -2.90 15.51 3.54
N ALA A 55 -2.43 14.67 2.63
CA ALA A 55 -2.51 13.23 2.74
C ALA A 55 -1.57 12.66 3.82
N PRO A 56 -1.90 11.49 4.37
CA PRO A 56 -1.18 10.93 5.51
C PRO A 56 0.16 10.27 5.16
N PHE A 57 0.36 9.79 3.94
CA PHE A 57 1.54 8.97 3.58
C PHE A 57 2.38 9.60 2.47
N SER A 58 3.68 9.31 2.48
CA SER A 58 4.64 9.59 1.41
C SER A 58 5.14 8.30 0.76
N TRP A 59 5.79 8.45 -0.40
CA TRP A 59 6.62 7.39 -0.96
C TRP A 59 7.72 6.98 0.02
N GLY A 60 7.91 5.67 0.19
CA GLY A 60 8.87 5.08 1.13
C GLY A 60 8.35 4.93 2.56
N ASP A 61 7.19 5.50 2.90
CA ASP A 61 6.61 5.31 4.23
C ASP A 61 6.29 3.83 4.46
N ARG A 62 6.54 3.38 5.68
CA ARG A 62 6.11 2.06 6.16
C ARG A 62 4.72 2.16 6.76
N VAL A 63 3.84 1.27 6.34
CA VAL A 63 2.46 1.19 6.82
C VAL A 63 2.16 -0.21 7.32
N HIS A 64 1.40 -0.30 8.40
CA HIS A 64 0.82 -1.54 8.87
C HIS A 64 -0.59 -1.68 8.30
N VAL A 65 -0.86 -2.81 7.66
CA VAL A 65 -2.20 -3.21 7.19
C VAL A 65 -2.75 -4.22 8.18
N GLU A 66 -3.95 -3.94 8.70
CA GLU A 66 -4.64 -4.80 9.65
C GLU A 66 -4.71 -6.27 9.18
N GLY A 67 -4.22 -7.17 10.03
CA GLY A 67 -4.24 -8.61 9.77
C GLY A 67 -3.21 -9.10 8.73
N LEU A 68 -2.44 -8.20 8.11
CA LEU A 68 -1.47 -8.55 7.06
C LEU A 68 -0.02 -8.16 7.39
N GLY A 69 0.18 -7.20 8.28
CA GLY A 69 1.52 -6.76 8.67
C GLY A 69 2.00 -5.54 7.90
N GLU A 70 3.32 -5.41 7.75
CA GLU A 70 3.95 -4.17 7.27
C GLU A 70 4.23 -4.17 5.77
N PHE A 71 4.03 -3.01 5.15
CA PHE A 71 4.27 -2.75 3.73
C PHE A 71 4.99 -1.42 3.55
N ILE A 72 5.70 -1.27 2.45
CA ILE A 72 6.35 -0.02 2.02
C ILE A 72 5.55 0.57 0.87
N VAL A 73 5.23 1.85 0.97
CA VAL A 73 4.51 2.61 -0.04
C VAL A 73 5.46 2.91 -1.22
N GLU A 74 5.35 2.13 -2.30
CA GLU A 74 6.20 2.28 -3.50
C GLU A 74 5.40 2.42 -4.81
N ASP A 75 4.07 2.28 -4.75
CA ASP A 75 3.20 2.44 -5.93
C ASP A 75 1.91 3.27 -5.71
N THR A 76 1.27 3.72 -6.79
CA THR A 76 0.03 4.52 -6.74
C THR A 76 -1.04 4.01 -7.69
N MET A 77 -2.28 4.17 -7.27
CA MET A 77 -3.43 3.79 -8.08
C MET A 77 -3.84 4.90 -9.07
N ASN A 78 -4.66 4.51 -10.04
CA ASN A 78 -5.31 5.45 -10.95
C ASN A 78 -6.14 6.52 -10.17
N ARG A 79 -6.20 7.75 -10.69
CA ARG A 79 -6.92 8.91 -10.08
C ARG A 79 -8.37 8.65 -9.71
N ARG A 80 -9.03 7.68 -10.35
CA ARG A 80 -10.44 7.32 -10.06
C ARG A 80 -10.65 6.68 -8.69
N HIS A 81 -9.61 6.15 -8.06
CA HIS A 81 -9.70 5.48 -6.76
C HIS A 81 -9.51 6.49 -5.61
N GLN A 82 -10.24 6.26 -4.52
CA GLN A 82 -10.19 7.03 -3.27
C GLN A 82 -10.23 6.06 -2.10
N LEU A 83 -9.53 6.39 -1.01
CA LEU A 83 -9.41 5.56 0.20
C LEU A 83 -9.14 4.08 -0.13
N ARG A 84 -8.20 3.84 -1.04
CA ARG A 84 -7.94 2.52 -1.58
C ARG A 84 -6.46 2.15 -1.51
N ALA A 85 -6.21 0.90 -1.20
CA ALA A 85 -4.90 0.29 -1.27
C ALA A 85 -4.93 -1.00 -2.09
N ASP A 86 -3.81 -1.32 -2.71
CA ASP A 86 -3.63 -2.57 -3.45
C ASP A 86 -2.33 -3.24 -3.00
N ILE A 87 -2.44 -4.43 -2.42
CA ILE A 87 -1.28 -5.19 -1.96
C ILE A 87 -0.84 -6.17 -3.05
N TRP A 88 0.45 -6.39 -3.14
CA TRP A 88 0.95 -7.46 -4.01
C TRP A 88 0.89 -8.81 -3.30
N LEU A 89 0.38 -9.83 -4.01
CA LEU A 89 0.44 -11.23 -3.59
C LEU A 89 1.21 -12.07 -4.63
N PRO A 90 1.95 -13.11 -4.18
CA PRO A 90 2.80 -13.91 -5.05
C PRO A 90 2.02 -14.80 -6.04
N ASP A 91 0.78 -15.16 -5.74
CA ASP A 91 -0.03 -16.06 -6.56
C ASP A 91 -1.43 -15.51 -6.84
N GLU A 92 -1.91 -15.76 -8.06
CA GLU A 92 -3.21 -15.29 -8.56
C GLU A 92 -4.38 -15.90 -7.80
N ALA A 93 -4.26 -17.17 -7.40
CA ALA A 93 -5.30 -17.84 -6.62
C ALA A 93 -5.52 -17.15 -5.27
N SER A 94 -4.45 -16.74 -4.58
CA SER A 94 -4.52 -15.96 -3.35
C SER A 94 -5.07 -14.56 -3.58
N ALA A 95 -4.72 -13.89 -4.70
CA ALA A 95 -5.30 -12.59 -5.05
C ALA A 95 -6.81 -12.69 -5.32
N ILE A 96 -7.27 -13.74 -6.00
CA ILE A 96 -8.69 -14.01 -6.23
C ILE A 96 -9.39 -14.35 -4.92
N ALA A 97 -8.81 -15.24 -4.11
CA ALA A 97 -9.37 -15.63 -2.81
C ALA A 97 -9.39 -14.47 -1.79
N TRP A 98 -8.48 -13.51 -1.93
CA TRP A 98 -8.45 -12.30 -1.12
C TRP A 98 -9.72 -11.46 -1.32
N GLY A 99 -10.08 -11.21 -2.59
CA GLY A 99 -11.23 -10.41 -2.97
C GLY A 99 -11.06 -8.92 -2.67
N VAL A 100 -12.14 -8.28 -2.22
CA VAL A 100 -12.15 -6.86 -1.80
C VAL A 100 -12.49 -6.82 -0.33
N ARG A 101 -11.68 -6.11 0.47
CA ARG A 101 -11.89 -6.01 1.92
C ARG A 101 -11.81 -4.57 2.39
N GLU A 102 -12.55 -4.22 3.43
CA GLU A 102 -12.32 -2.98 4.17
C GLU A 102 -11.40 -3.30 5.34
N LEU A 103 -10.24 -2.64 5.38
CA LEU A 103 -9.22 -2.81 6.42
C LEU A 103 -8.70 -1.46 6.84
N THR A 104 -7.90 -1.46 7.89
CA THR A 104 -7.22 -0.26 8.36
C THR A 104 -5.73 -0.21 8.02
N LEU A 105 -5.27 1.01 7.73
CA LEU A 105 -3.86 1.37 7.57
C LEU A 105 -3.42 2.24 8.76
N SER A 106 -2.21 2.02 9.27
CA SER A 106 -1.56 2.92 10.23
C SER A 106 -0.08 3.12 9.89
N PRO A 107 0.49 4.32 10.09
CA PRO A 107 1.92 4.54 9.89
C PRO A 107 2.74 3.74 10.91
N VAL A 108 3.85 3.17 10.45
CA VAL A 108 4.87 2.55 11.31
C VAL A 108 6.02 3.56 11.46
N PRO A 109 6.30 4.08 12.66
CA PRO A 109 7.40 5.02 12.86
C PRO A 109 8.75 4.39 12.52
N ASP A 110 9.63 5.14 11.85
CA ASP A 110 11.00 4.71 11.51
C ASP A 110 11.87 4.39 12.74
N ASN A 111 11.46 4.85 13.92
CA ASN A 111 12.04 4.47 15.20
C ASN A 111 10.93 4.32 16.26
N PRO A 112 10.47 3.10 16.57
CA PRO A 112 9.43 2.90 17.59
C PRO A 112 9.92 3.20 19.01
N LEU A 113 11.22 3.42 19.24
CA LEU A 113 11.83 3.63 20.56
C LEU A 113 12.52 4.98 20.76
N GLY A 114 12.78 5.76 19.70
CA GLY A 114 13.40 7.09 19.81
C GLY A 114 14.76 7.13 20.52
N LEU A 115 15.50 6.01 20.55
CA LEU A 115 16.87 5.90 21.09
C LEU A 115 17.90 5.90 19.97
#